data_AF-Q08ZL2-F1
#
_entry.id   AF-Q08ZL2-F1
#
_cell.length_a   1.000
_cell.length_b   1.000
_cell.length_c   1.000
_cell.angle_alpha   90.00
_cell.angle_beta   90.00
_cell.angle_gamma   90.00
#
_symmetry.space_group_name_H-M   'P 1'
#
loop_
_entity.id
_entity.type
_entity.pdbx_description
1 polymer ?
#
loop_
_entity_poly.entity_id
_entity_poly.type
_entity_poly.pdbx_seq_one_letter_code
_entity_poly.pdbx_strand_id
1 'polypeptide(L)'
;MEKALYAGAVRVNGQERTDEYGHGLLNAQKSLEALGGGALIPWPSAWWALALLALVLLTLGRRERPGYFNILATPSFLLPLCLATVGVFFARSWFGGASGVAGDVVNAVSLPIPDWQRIIFGRGKLANPLFYSALIPLGLSFFAIKFRGLRPALGGLSIGFAGFLAYAAWAKAPGLAYLPFTFLAVPWLMVNTFVCLFIARAMLKKEAV
;
A
#
# COMPACT_ATOMS: atom_id res chain seq x y z
N MET A 1 -9.18 17.31 -9.51
CA MET A 1 -10.09 17.26 -8.35
C MET A 1 -11.30 18.15 -8.60
N GLU A 2 -11.09 19.45 -8.85
CA GLU A 2 -12.16 20.43 -9.16
C GLU A 2 -13.12 19.98 -10.28
N LYS A 3 -12.59 19.52 -11.42
CA LYS A 3 -13.41 18.99 -12.53
C LYS A 3 -14.35 17.85 -12.11
N ALA A 4 -13.94 17.02 -11.16
CA ALA A 4 -14.77 15.92 -10.71
C ALA A 4 -15.80 16.33 -9.65
N LEU A 5 -15.50 17.39 -8.87
CA LEU A 5 -16.49 18.03 -8.00
C LEU A 5 -17.62 18.64 -8.82
N TYR A 6 -17.30 19.24 -9.97
CA TYR A 6 -18.31 19.76 -10.89
C TYR A 6 -19.09 18.66 -11.59
N ALA A 7 -18.40 17.61 -12.06
CA ALA A 7 -19.05 16.47 -12.70
C ALA A 7 -19.98 15.70 -11.75
N GLY A 8 -19.64 15.66 -10.46
CA GLY A 8 -20.43 15.03 -9.42
C GLY A 8 -21.53 15.90 -8.83
N ALA A 9 -21.56 17.20 -9.12
CA ALA A 9 -22.51 18.12 -8.50
C ALA A 9 -23.96 17.81 -8.89
N VAL A 10 -24.88 17.96 -7.94
CA VAL A 10 -26.32 17.80 -8.18
C VAL A 10 -26.85 19.13 -8.72
N ARG A 11 -27.34 19.11 -9.96
CA ARG A 11 -27.92 20.29 -10.61
C ARG A 11 -29.16 20.75 -9.86
N VAL A 12 -29.22 22.04 -9.55
CA VAL A 12 -30.41 22.69 -8.96
C VAL A 12 -31.28 23.17 -10.12
N ASN A 13 -32.58 22.86 -10.09
CA ASN A 13 -33.56 23.22 -11.12
C ASN A 13 -33.22 22.74 -12.55
N GLY A 14 -32.43 21.67 -12.68
CA GLY A 14 -32.06 21.10 -14.00
C GLY A 14 -31.08 21.93 -14.83
N GLN A 15 -30.62 23.07 -14.32
CA GLN A 15 -29.70 23.97 -15.02
C GLN A 15 -28.23 23.54 -14.81
N GLU A 16 -27.40 23.71 -15.83
CA GLU A 16 -25.96 23.34 -15.79
C GLU A 16 -25.12 24.26 -14.94
N ARG A 17 -25.52 25.53 -14.88
CA ARG A 17 -24.89 26.54 -14.05
C ARG A 17 -25.92 27.60 -13.68
N THR A 18 -25.95 27.99 -12.41
CA THR A 18 -26.75 29.14 -11.94
C THR A 18 -25.83 30.15 -11.27
N ASP A 19 -26.26 31.41 -11.23
CA ASP A 19 -25.48 32.48 -10.59
C ASP A 19 -25.43 32.29 -9.06
N GLU A 20 -26.47 31.70 -8.48
CA GLU A 20 -26.57 31.44 -7.04
C GLU A 20 -25.84 30.17 -6.58
N TYR A 21 -25.89 29.09 -7.38
CA TYR A 21 -25.36 27.77 -6.98
C TYR A 21 -24.18 27.28 -7.83
N GLY A 22 -23.70 28.08 -8.79
CA GLY A 22 -22.61 27.68 -9.67
C GLY A 22 -22.91 26.36 -10.36
N HIS A 23 -22.06 25.35 -10.17
CA HIS A 23 -22.22 24.00 -10.75
C HIS A 23 -23.23 23.11 -10.01
N GLY A 24 -23.91 23.61 -8.99
CA GLY A 24 -24.90 22.88 -8.19
C GLY A 24 -24.39 22.46 -6.82
N LEU A 25 -25.15 21.59 -6.15
CA LEU A 25 -24.85 21.15 -4.79
C LEU A 25 -23.76 20.07 -4.79
N LEU A 26 -22.79 20.23 -3.90
CA LEU A 26 -21.67 19.28 -3.76
C LEU A 26 -22.19 17.91 -3.33
N ASN A 27 -22.04 16.92 -4.21
CA ASN A 27 -22.35 15.53 -3.90
C ASN A 27 -21.06 14.71 -3.91
N ALA A 28 -20.61 14.35 -2.70
CA ALA A 28 -19.35 13.65 -2.51
C ALA A 28 -19.33 12.28 -3.19
N GLN A 29 -20.46 11.55 -3.20
CA GLN A 29 -20.55 10.22 -3.79
C GLN A 29 -20.45 10.27 -5.31
N LYS A 30 -21.23 11.13 -5.96
CA LYS A 30 -21.17 11.31 -7.42
C LYS A 30 -19.83 11.90 -7.87
N SER A 31 -19.23 12.77 -7.06
CA SER A 31 -17.89 13.30 -7.32
C SER A 31 -16.83 12.22 -7.21
N LEU A 32 -16.99 11.28 -6.28
CA LEU A 32 -16.13 10.11 -6.14
C LEU A 32 -16.33 9.13 -7.32
N GLU A 33 -17.56 8.87 -7.73
CA GLU A 33 -17.87 8.05 -8.92
C GLU A 33 -17.29 8.67 -10.20
N ALA A 34 -17.37 9.99 -10.36
CA ALA A 34 -16.75 10.73 -11.46
C ALA A 34 -15.21 10.70 -11.41
N LEU A 35 -14.60 10.45 -10.24
CA LEU A 35 -13.18 10.15 -10.08
C LEU A 35 -12.85 8.66 -10.31
N GLY A 36 -13.85 7.82 -10.61
CA GLY A 36 -13.70 6.36 -10.75
C GLY A 36 -13.78 5.60 -9.42
N GLY A 37 -14.10 6.26 -8.31
CA GLY A 37 -14.18 5.66 -6.97
C GLY A 37 -15.43 4.83 -6.68
N GLY A 38 -16.25 4.55 -7.68
CA GLY A 38 -17.35 3.57 -7.63
C GLY A 38 -16.99 2.19 -8.18
N ALA A 39 -15.82 2.03 -8.82
CA ALA A 39 -15.38 0.75 -9.35
C ALA A 39 -14.78 -0.12 -8.24
N LEU A 40 -15.16 -1.42 -8.24
CA LEU A 40 -14.58 -2.50 -7.44
C LEU A 40 -13.14 -2.20 -7.05
N ILE A 41 -12.85 -2.02 -5.75
CA ILE A 41 -11.54 -1.63 -5.20
C ILE A 41 -10.44 -2.38 -5.97
N PRO A 42 -9.79 -1.77 -6.97
CA PRO A 42 -8.66 -2.43 -7.58
C PRO A 42 -7.60 -2.41 -6.49
N TRP A 43 -6.93 -3.54 -6.26
CA TRP A 43 -5.77 -3.62 -5.37
C TRP A 43 -4.49 -3.51 -6.22
N PRO A 44 -4.21 -2.36 -6.87
CA PRO A 44 -3.07 -2.23 -7.77
C PRO A 44 -1.75 -2.48 -7.05
N SER A 45 -1.64 -2.09 -5.77
CA SER A 45 -0.47 -2.40 -4.93
C SER A 45 -0.23 -3.91 -4.79
N ALA A 46 -1.29 -4.72 -4.68
CA ALA A 46 -1.17 -6.18 -4.63
C ALA A 46 -0.71 -6.76 -5.97
N TRP A 47 -1.22 -6.23 -7.10
CA TRP A 47 -0.75 -6.64 -8.43
C TRP A 47 0.72 -6.30 -8.66
N TRP A 48 1.16 -5.11 -8.23
CA TRP A 48 2.57 -4.74 -8.23
C TRP A 48 3.40 -5.68 -7.36
N ALA A 49 2.93 -6.03 -6.17
CA ALA A 49 3.62 -6.98 -5.29
C ALA A 49 3.75 -8.37 -5.92
N LEU A 50 2.70 -8.87 -6.59
CA LEU A 50 2.74 -10.15 -7.30
C LEU A 50 3.69 -10.13 -8.51
N ALA A 51 3.67 -9.06 -9.30
CA ALA A 51 4.58 -8.88 -10.42
C ALA A 51 6.06 -8.84 -9.95
N LEU A 52 6.32 -8.11 -8.87
CA LEU A 52 7.64 -8.01 -8.25
C LEU A 52 8.07 -9.33 -7.58
N LEU A 53 7.14 -10.06 -6.97
CA LEU A 53 7.40 -11.41 -6.45
C LEU A 53 7.83 -12.33 -7.59
N ALA A 54 7.09 -12.34 -8.70
CA ALA A 54 7.44 -13.12 -9.87
C ALA A 54 8.84 -12.75 -10.39
N LEU A 55 9.16 -11.46 -10.47
CA LEU A 55 10.49 -10.97 -10.84
C LEU A 55 11.58 -11.50 -9.89
N VAL A 56 11.38 -11.44 -8.57
CA VAL A 56 12.34 -11.95 -7.59
C VAL A 56 12.53 -13.47 -7.72
N LEU A 57 11.46 -14.23 -7.88
CA LEU A 57 11.54 -15.68 -8.03
C LEU A 57 12.23 -16.09 -9.34
N LEU A 58 11.97 -15.36 -10.43
CA LEU A 58 12.62 -15.60 -11.73
C LEU A 58 14.11 -15.24 -11.72
N THR A 59 14.51 -14.23 -10.96
CA THR A 59 15.93 -13.80 -10.83
C THR A 59 16.73 -14.62 -9.83
N LEU A 60 16.10 -15.42 -8.97
CA LEU A 60 16.78 -16.42 -8.15
C LEU A 60 17.26 -17.58 -9.04
N GLY A 61 18.45 -18.13 -8.75
CA GLY A 61 18.98 -19.29 -9.48
C GLY A 61 18.20 -20.57 -9.12
N ARG A 62 18.07 -21.53 -10.06
CA ARG A 62 17.30 -22.78 -9.86
C ARG A 62 17.59 -23.51 -8.54
N ARG A 63 18.85 -23.48 -8.07
CA ARG A 63 19.28 -24.12 -6.82
C ARG A 63 18.95 -23.33 -5.55
N GLU A 64 18.83 -22.01 -5.67
CA GLU A 64 18.52 -21.10 -4.56
C GLU A 64 17.02 -20.83 -4.43
N ARG A 65 16.21 -21.29 -5.40
CA ARG A 65 14.78 -21.03 -5.45
C ARG A 65 14.05 -21.81 -4.34
N PRO A 66 13.33 -21.13 -3.44
CA PRO A 66 12.27 -21.77 -2.68
C PRO A 66 11.19 -22.27 -3.67
N GLY A 67 10.57 -23.42 -3.43
CA GLY A 67 9.56 -23.97 -4.34
C GLY A 67 8.49 -22.92 -4.68
N TYR A 68 8.36 -22.57 -5.96
CA TYR A 68 7.66 -21.37 -6.45
C TYR A 68 6.33 -21.09 -5.76
N PHE A 69 5.44 -22.09 -5.74
CA PHE A 69 4.09 -21.96 -5.17
C PHE A 69 4.02 -22.30 -3.68
N ASN A 70 5.01 -22.99 -3.12
CA ASN A 70 5.00 -23.36 -1.68
C ASN A 70 5.11 -22.13 -0.78
N ILE A 71 5.79 -21.08 -1.23
CA ILE A 71 5.88 -19.82 -0.47
C ILE A 71 4.50 -19.17 -0.33
N LEU A 72 3.69 -19.21 -1.38
CA LEU A 72 2.31 -18.71 -1.36
C LEU A 72 1.40 -19.57 -0.48
N ALA A 73 1.72 -20.85 -0.28
CA ALA A 73 1.01 -21.68 0.70
C ALA A 73 1.47 -21.43 2.15
N THR A 74 2.52 -20.64 2.36
CA THR A 74 3.09 -20.41 3.69
C THR A 74 2.42 -19.20 4.34
N PRO A 75 1.63 -19.37 5.43
CA PRO A 75 0.89 -18.26 6.04
C PRO A 75 1.83 -17.19 6.62
N SER A 76 3.01 -17.60 7.10
CA SER A 76 4.01 -16.65 7.60
C SER A 76 4.50 -15.69 6.52
N PHE A 77 4.52 -16.08 5.24
CA PHE A 77 4.84 -15.19 4.12
C PHE A 77 3.62 -14.37 3.67
N LEU A 78 2.46 -14.99 3.52
CA LEU A 78 1.26 -14.33 3.00
C LEU A 78 0.72 -13.25 3.94
N LEU A 79 0.69 -13.49 5.25
CA LEU A 79 0.09 -12.54 6.18
C LEU A 79 0.80 -11.17 6.15
N PRO A 80 2.14 -11.09 6.27
CA PRO A 80 2.84 -9.81 6.15
C PRO A 80 2.77 -9.20 4.76
N LEU A 81 2.74 -10.03 3.70
CA LEU A 81 2.57 -9.56 2.32
C LEU A 81 1.23 -8.83 2.15
N CYS A 82 0.13 -9.45 2.54
CA CYS A 82 -1.21 -8.87 2.45
C CYS A 82 -1.33 -7.63 3.34
N LEU A 83 -0.83 -7.70 4.58
CA LEU A 83 -0.88 -6.59 5.52
C LEU A 83 -0.07 -5.37 5.03
N ALA A 84 1.05 -5.57 4.34
CA ALA A 84 1.85 -4.49 3.79
C ALA A 84 1.28 -3.89 2.48
N THR A 85 0.50 -4.65 1.70
CA THR A 85 0.00 -4.23 0.38
C THR A 85 -1.41 -3.66 0.42
N VAL A 86 -2.31 -4.34 1.11
CA VAL A 86 -3.77 -4.06 1.11
C VAL A 86 -4.28 -3.83 2.53
N GLY A 87 -3.62 -4.38 3.54
CA GLY A 87 -4.18 -4.48 4.87
C GLY A 87 -5.29 -5.54 4.95
N VAL A 88 -5.95 -5.60 6.10
CA VAL A 88 -7.15 -6.40 6.35
C VAL A 88 -8.38 -5.56 5.98
N PHE A 89 -8.51 -5.23 4.70
CA PHE A 89 -9.51 -4.27 4.20
C PHE A 89 -10.96 -4.58 4.65
N PHE A 90 -11.29 -5.86 4.82
CA PHE A 90 -12.60 -6.33 5.25
C PHE A 90 -12.87 -6.12 6.75
N ALA A 91 -11.84 -5.90 7.57
CA ALA A 91 -12.00 -5.75 9.01
C ALA A 91 -12.94 -4.59 9.35
N ARG A 92 -12.86 -3.49 8.59
CA ARG A 92 -13.77 -2.36 8.76
C ARG A 92 -15.23 -2.67 8.39
N SER A 93 -15.45 -3.57 7.43
CA SER A 93 -16.79 -3.97 7.02
C SER A 93 -17.46 -4.91 8.03
N TRP A 94 -16.69 -5.81 8.65
CA TRP A 94 -17.23 -6.77 9.63
C TRP A 94 -17.23 -6.24 11.08
N PHE A 95 -16.28 -5.38 11.42
CA PHE A 95 -16.07 -4.91 12.80
C PHE A 95 -16.16 -3.38 12.93
N GLY A 96 -16.74 -2.69 11.95
CA GLY A 96 -16.84 -1.22 11.93
C GLY A 96 -17.65 -0.61 13.08
N GLY A 97 -18.42 -1.41 13.82
CA GLY A 97 -19.14 -0.99 15.03
C GLY A 97 -18.33 -1.14 16.33
N ALA A 98 -17.11 -1.66 16.28
CA ALA A 98 -16.25 -1.80 17.45
C ALA A 98 -15.80 -0.42 17.95
N SER A 99 -15.91 -0.17 19.26
CA SER A 99 -15.49 1.06 19.92
C SER A 99 -14.30 0.84 20.84
N GLY A 100 -13.64 1.93 21.25
CA GLY A 100 -12.44 1.88 22.08
C GLY A 100 -11.27 1.19 21.38
N VAL A 101 -10.45 0.47 22.15
CA VAL A 101 -9.20 -0.17 21.67
C VAL A 101 -9.45 -1.13 20.52
N ALA A 102 -10.58 -1.86 20.53
CA ALA A 102 -10.93 -2.77 19.44
C ALA A 102 -11.19 -2.02 18.13
N GLY A 103 -11.85 -0.86 18.19
CA GLY A 103 -12.05 0.01 17.03
C GLY A 103 -10.74 0.56 16.47
N ASP A 104 -9.80 0.93 17.34
CA ASP A 104 -8.48 1.42 16.93
C ASP A 104 -7.66 0.34 16.20
N VAL A 105 -7.68 -0.90 16.73
CA VAL A 105 -7.03 -2.05 16.10
C VAL A 105 -7.66 -2.33 14.74
N VAL A 106 -9.00 -2.35 14.64
CA VAL A 106 -9.71 -2.57 13.36
C VAL A 106 -9.32 -1.49 12.35
N ASN A 107 -9.25 -0.23 12.75
CA ASN A 107 -8.82 0.87 11.89
C ASN A 107 -7.35 0.71 11.45
N ALA A 108 -6.48 0.21 12.34
CA ALA A 108 -5.08 -0.04 12.03
C ALA A 108 -4.86 -1.16 11.04
N VAL A 109 -5.39 -2.34 11.33
CA VAL A 109 -5.20 -3.50 10.45
C VAL A 109 -5.88 -3.32 9.11
N SER A 110 -6.94 -2.50 9.02
CA SER A 110 -7.62 -2.21 7.75
C SER A 110 -6.77 -1.40 6.77
N LEU A 111 -5.71 -0.74 7.24
CA LEU A 111 -4.79 0.03 6.40
C LEU A 111 -3.51 -0.77 6.13
N PRO A 112 -2.94 -0.65 4.92
CA PRO A 112 -1.59 -1.14 4.65
C PRO A 112 -0.59 -0.58 5.66
N ILE A 113 0.41 -1.36 6.07
CA ILE A 113 1.44 -0.93 7.05
C ILE A 113 2.08 0.42 6.66
N PRO A 114 2.48 0.68 5.39
CA PRO A 114 3.05 1.97 5.02
C PRO A 114 2.11 3.18 5.26
N ASP A 115 0.80 2.93 5.32
CA ASP A 115 -0.24 3.93 5.56
C ASP A 115 -0.65 4.07 7.04
N TRP A 116 -0.08 3.29 7.96
CA TRP A 116 -0.35 3.43 9.40
C TRP A 116 0.01 4.80 9.97
N GLN A 117 0.89 5.53 9.29
CA GLN A 117 1.16 6.93 9.60
C GLN A 117 -0.11 7.81 9.68
N ARG A 118 -1.18 7.45 8.95
CA ARG A 118 -2.44 8.19 8.95
C ARG A 118 -3.17 8.10 10.29
N ILE A 119 -2.87 7.07 11.07
CA ILE A 119 -3.41 6.84 12.40
C ILE A 119 -2.56 7.60 13.42
N ILE A 120 -1.24 7.52 13.29
CA ILE A 120 -0.28 8.10 14.23
C ILE A 120 -0.24 9.64 14.12
N PHE A 121 -0.21 10.18 12.89
CA PHE A 121 -0.04 11.62 12.65
C PHE A 121 -1.32 12.33 12.21
N GLY A 122 -2.43 11.60 12.04
CA GLY A 122 -3.73 12.10 11.61
C GLY A 122 -3.99 12.00 10.11
N ARG A 123 -5.28 11.90 9.74
CA ARG A 123 -5.75 11.85 8.35
C ARG A 123 -5.71 13.25 7.75
N GLY A 124 -4.93 13.46 6.68
CA GLY A 124 -4.85 14.74 5.96
C GLY A 124 -3.47 15.41 5.95
N LYS A 125 -2.47 14.85 6.66
CA LYS A 125 -1.07 15.26 6.50
C LYS A 125 -0.43 14.58 5.29
N LEU A 126 0.55 15.26 4.69
CA LEU A 126 1.40 14.68 3.64
C LEU A 126 2.08 13.41 4.14
N ALA A 127 2.35 12.47 3.22
CA ALA A 127 2.88 11.17 3.58
C ALA A 127 4.34 11.28 4.08
N ASN A 128 4.62 10.80 5.29
CA ASN A 128 5.96 10.80 5.86
C ASN A 128 6.89 9.89 5.05
N PRO A 129 8.02 10.41 4.50
CA PRO A 129 8.99 9.64 3.73
C PRO A 129 9.55 8.44 4.48
N LEU A 130 9.63 8.50 5.81
CA LEU A 130 10.14 7.40 6.63
C LEU A 130 9.21 6.18 6.60
N PHE A 131 7.90 6.39 6.57
CA PHE A 131 6.93 5.30 6.40
C PHE A 131 6.89 4.79 4.96
N TYR A 132 7.13 5.69 4.00
CA TYR A 132 7.28 5.38 2.58
C TYR A 132 8.74 5.05 2.25
N SER A 133 9.35 4.20 3.05
CA SER A 133 10.74 3.76 2.89
C SER A 133 10.92 2.29 3.23
N ALA A 134 12.09 1.76 2.93
CA ALA A 134 12.49 0.40 3.28
C ALA A 134 12.94 0.27 4.75
N LEU A 135 12.83 1.32 5.59
CA LEU A 135 13.35 1.31 6.95
C LEU A 135 12.74 0.19 7.82
N ILE A 136 11.44 -0.05 7.72
CA ILE A 136 10.77 -1.11 8.49
C ILE A 136 11.27 -2.50 8.03
N PRO A 137 11.19 -2.87 6.73
CA PRO A 137 11.79 -4.11 6.24
C PRO A 137 13.28 -4.27 6.57
N LEU A 138 14.06 -3.20 6.42
CA LEU A 138 15.51 -3.21 6.67
C LEU A 138 15.80 -3.43 8.16
N GLY A 139 15.17 -2.68 9.05
CA GLY A 139 15.31 -2.83 10.50
C GLY A 139 14.90 -4.22 10.97
N LEU A 140 13.79 -4.74 10.44
CA LEU A 140 13.33 -6.07 10.80
C LEU A 140 14.20 -7.20 10.21
N SER A 141 14.86 -6.96 9.08
CA SER A 141 15.76 -7.95 8.45
C SER A 141 16.94 -8.34 9.35
N PHE A 142 17.39 -7.45 10.24
CA PHE A 142 18.44 -7.79 11.22
C PHE A 142 18.02 -8.89 12.19
N PHE A 143 16.74 -8.95 12.57
CA PHE A 143 16.23 -10.03 13.43
C PHE A 143 16.20 -11.38 12.72
N ALA A 144 16.08 -11.38 11.38
CA ALA A 144 16.11 -12.61 10.57
C ALA A 144 17.46 -13.34 10.65
N ILE A 145 18.55 -12.62 10.95
CA ILE A 145 19.89 -13.19 11.11
C ILE A 145 19.90 -14.13 12.31
N LYS A 146 19.28 -13.73 13.42
CA LYS A 146 19.17 -14.52 14.65
C LYS A 146 18.06 -15.57 14.55
N PHE A 147 16.89 -15.19 14.01
CA PHE A 147 15.70 -16.03 13.95
C PHE A 147 15.37 -16.40 12.51
N ARG A 148 15.98 -17.50 12.04
CA ARG A 148 15.81 -18.00 10.67
C ARG A 148 14.34 -18.28 10.30
N GLY A 149 13.51 -18.64 11.28
CA GLY A 149 12.06 -18.83 11.09
C GLY A 149 11.29 -17.57 10.67
N LEU A 150 11.85 -16.37 10.85
CA LEU A 150 11.21 -15.11 10.44
C LEU A 150 11.46 -14.76 8.97
N ARG A 151 12.37 -15.46 8.29
CA ARG A 151 12.75 -15.12 6.90
C ARG A 151 11.55 -15.14 5.93
N PRO A 152 10.63 -16.13 5.94
CA PRO A 152 9.45 -16.08 5.07
C PRO A 152 8.57 -14.86 5.36
N ALA A 153 8.38 -14.52 6.64
CA ALA A 153 7.59 -13.36 7.03
C ALA A 153 8.20 -12.05 6.56
N LEU A 154 9.52 -11.92 6.69
CA LEU A 154 10.25 -10.73 6.25
C LEU A 154 10.37 -10.66 4.73
N GLY A 155 10.44 -11.80 4.05
CA GLY A 155 10.32 -11.88 2.59
C GLY A 155 8.98 -11.36 2.11
N GLY A 156 7.88 -11.82 2.71
CA GLY A 156 6.52 -11.38 2.40
C GLY A 156 6.31 -9.89 2.68
N LEU A 157 6.74 -9.44 3.85
CA LEU A 157 6.70 -8.03 4.25
C LEU A 157 7.46 -7.14 3.24
N SER A 158 8.68 -7.55 2.88
CA SER A 158 9.55 -6.77 1.98
C SER A 158 8.97 -6.69 0.57
N ILE A 159 8.45 -7.79 0.02
CA ILE A 159 7.73 -7.78 -1.26
C ILE A 159 6.49 -6.90 -1.19
N GLY A 160 5.75 -6.95 -0.08
CA GLY A 160 4.55 -6.15 0.09
C GLY A 160 4.83 -4.65 0.15
N PHE A 161 5.87 -4.26 0.88
CA PHE A 161 6.39 -2.89 0.86
C PHE A 161 6.86 -2.49 -0.54
N ALA A 162 7.59 -3.36 -1.25
CA ALA A 162 8.04 -3.08 -2.61
C ALA A 162 6.85 -2.84 -3.56
N GLY A 163 5.80 -3.68 -3.51
CA GLY A 163 4.61 -3.50 -4.33
C GLY A 163 3.83 -2.22 -4.01
N PHE A 164 3.71 -1.89 -2.73
CA PHE A 164 3.08 -0.65 -2.29
C PHE A 164 3.86 0.59 -2.76
N LEU A 165 5.18 0.61 -2.56
CA LEU A 165 6.04 1.73 -2.96
C LEU A 165 6.14 1.89 -4.48
N ALA A 166 6.22 0.77 -5.22
CA ALA A 166 6.22 0.77 -6.68
C ALA A 166 4.90 1.34 -7.23
N TYR A 167 3.77 0.94 -6.65
CA TYR A 167 2.49 1.51 -7.00
C TYR A 167 2.41 3.00 -6.67
N ALA A 168 2.86 3.43 -5.49
CA ALA A 168 2.89 4.84 -5.12
C ALA A 168 3.75 5.68 -6.09
N ALA A 169 4.90 5.14 -6.51
CA ALA A 169 5.76 5.77 -7.52
C ALA A 169 5.06 5.86 -8.88
N TRP A 170 4.41 4.78 -9.31
CA TRP A 170 3.66 4.72 -10.57
C TRP A 170 2.47 5.69 -10.59
N ALA A 171 1.68 5.71 -9.52
CA ALA A 171 0.53 6.58 -9.35
C ALA A 171 0.90 8.06 -9.14
N LYS A 172 2.20 8.37 -8.96
CA LYS A 172 2.72 9.70 -8.60
C LYS A 172 2.00 10.29 -7.37
N ALA A 173 1.58 9.41 -6.46
CA ALA A 173 0.78 9.75 -5.29
C ALA A 173 1.10 8.77 -4.16
N PRO A 174 1.17 9.21 -2.90
CA PRO A 174 0.90 10.56 -2.38
C PRO A 174 2.11 11.51 -2.45
N GLY A 175 1.86 12.82 -2.30
CA GLY A 175 2.91 13.79 -2.05
C GLY A 175 3.61 13.48 -0.72
N LEU A 176 4.94 13.31 -0.77
CA LEU A 176 5.74 13.04 0.41
C LEU A 176 6.01 14.34 1.18
N ALA A 177 5.75 14.31 2.49
CA ALA A 177 6.07 15.40 3.39
C ALA A 177 7.59 15.67 3.35
N TYR A 178 7.99 16.94 3.44
CA TYR A 178 9.40 17.36 3.55
C TYR A 178 10.27 17.12 2.29
N LEU A 179 9.73 16.58 1.19
CA LEU A 179 10.40 16.60 -0.11
C LEU A 179 9.91 17.82 -0.90
N PRO A 180 10.79 18.81 -1.19
CA PRO A 180 10.37 20.09 -1.78
C PRO A 180 9.80 19.94 -3.20
N PHE A 181 10.10 18.83 -3.88
CA PHE A 181 9.62 18.59 -5.23
C PHE A 181 9.04 17.19 -5.40
N THR A 182 7.87 17.10 -6.02
CA THR A 182 7.21 15.83 -6.40
C THR A 182 8.06 14.96 -7.31
N PHE A 183 8.94 15.55 -8.13
CA PHE A 183 9.87 14.78 -8.95
C PHE A 183 10.88 13.99 -8.11
N LEU A 184 11.23 14.44 -6.89
CA LEU A 184 12.19 13.77 -6.00
C LEU A 184 11.54 12.62 -5.23
N ALA A 185 10.21 12.64 -5.10
CA ALA A 185 9.45 11.56 -4.47
C ALA A 185 9.53 10.25 -5.28
N VAL A 186 9.51 10.30 -6.61
CA VAL A 186 9.57 9.09 -7.45
C VAL A 186 10.91 8.36 -7.29
N PRO A 187 12.10 9.00 -7.44
CA PRO A 187 13.38 8.37 -7.15
C PRO A 187 13.46 7.82 -5.72
N TRP A 188 12.96 8.55 -4.72
CA TRP A 188 12.94 8.07 -3.33
C TRP A 188 12.17 6.75 -3.21
N LEU A 189 10.95 6.69 -3.74
CA LEU A 189 10.11 5.50 -3.69
C LEU A 189 10.74 4.34 -4.47
N MET A 190 11.34 4.61 -5.63
CA MET A 190 12.00 3.60 -6.47
C MET A 190 13.24 3.02 -5.78
N VAL A 191 14.12 3.86 -5.21
CA VAL A 191 15.28 3.39 -4.46
C VAL A 191 14.85 2.48 -3.30
N ASN A 192 13.85 2.89 -2.53
CA ASN A 192 13.33 2.09 -1.43
C ASN A 192 12.66 0.79 -1.93
N THR A 193 11.98 0.83 -3.08
CA THR A 193 11.45 -0.38 -3.74
C THR A 193 12.59 -1.35 -4.04
N PHE A 194 13.70 -0.90 -4.64
CA PHE A 194 14.84 -1.76 -4.93
C PHE A 194 15.51 -2.32 -3.68
N VAL A 195 15.62 -1.54 -2.60
CA VAL A 195 16.13 -2.03 -1.31
C VAL A 195 15.21 -3.14 -0.77
N CYS A 196 13.89 -2.94 -0.78
CA CYS A 196 12.93 -3.96 -0.38
C CYS A 196 13.03 -5.24 -1.23
N LEU A 197 13.22 -5.11 -2.55
CA LEU A 197 13.44 -6.25 -3.44
C LEU A 197 14.73 -7.01 -3.12
N PHE A 198 15.80 -6.30 -2.79
CA PHE A 198 17.06 -6.91 -2.39
C PHE A 198 16.91 -7.70 -1.07
N ILE A 199 16.24 -7.11 -0.07
CA ILE A 199 15.92 -7.78 1.20
C ILE A 199 15.05 -9.02 0.93
N ALA A 200 13.97 -8.87 0.15
CA ALA A 200 13.10 -9.98 -0.21
C ALA A 200 13.86 -11.12 -0.87
N ARG A 201 14.72 -10.81 -1.85
CA ARG A 201 15.56 -11.80 -2.51
C ARG A 201 16.48 -12.51 -1.51
N ALA A 202 17.11 -11.80 -0.59
CA ALA A 202 17.98 -12.38 0.44
C ALA A 202 17.22 -13.26 1.45
N MET A 203 15.99 -12.88 1.80
CA MET A 203 15.15 -13.62 2.74
C MET A 203 14.52 -14.86 2.12
N LEU A 204 14.19 -14.84 0.83
CA LEU A 204 13.56 -15.94 0.12
C LEU A 204 14.52 -17.02 -0.36
N LYS A 205 15.84 -16.77 -0.43
CA LYS A 205 16.81 -17.81 -0.79
C LYS A 205 16.63 -19.06 0.07
N LYS A 206 16.57 -20.23 -0.59
CA LYS A 206 16.55 -21.53 0.09
C LYS A 206 17.79 -21.65 0.98
N GLU A 207 17.60 -22.07 2.22
CA GLU A 207 18.72 -22.34 3.12
C GLU A 207 19.56 -23.48 2.54
N ALA A 208 20.87 -23.28 2.47
CA ALA A 208 21.80 -24.37 2.26
C ALA A 208 21.73 -25.26 3.52
N VAL A 209 21.17 -26.46 3.35
CA VAL A 209 21.26 -27.54 4.33
C VAL A 209 22.66 -28.11 4.27
#